data_AF-A0A9X1WH36-F1
#
_entry.id   AF-A0A9X1WH36-F1
#
_cell.length_a   1.000
_cell.length_b   1.000
_cell.length_c   1.000
_cell.angle_alpha   90.00
_cell.angle_beta   90.00
_cell.angle_gamma   90.00
#
_symmetry.space_group_name_H-M   'P 1'
#
loop_
_entity.id
_entity.type
_entity.pdbx_description
1 polymer ?
#
loop_
_entity_poly.entity_id
_entity_poly.type
_entity_poly.pdbx_seq_one_letter_code
_entity_poly.pdbx_strand_id
1 'polypeptide(L)'
;MRKSHGPGLAVTLGLTAVTAIASPTAVAGTTPGTASAGTADTCPSVVALVARGSEENDVYAPSPANGHSNGYEGETLHRFLTYATAVHPDLFGSDEPTGQGPEEGLGERAVLALDADHYPARFPVGEPGEVPDPATLAGGVGMFIDSMAQGLPGGVRMVEQYESSTGCRPDYVGLGYSQGVAALAPVQHRLASEGRLRGAVYLGNPFHRVPDLIGGGAMSTVPVHSYCVDDDFVCDPGPRSALLAVQDDEGAGAHDSYFAGAATDPSTAGVQERAAADVFAGLIR
;
A
#
# COMPACT_ATOMS: atom_id res chain seq x y z
N MET A 1 -63.09 55.17 15.88
CA MET A 1 -62.57 53.84 16.25
C MET A 1 -61.18 54.02 16.87
N ARG A 2 -60.99 53.51 18.11
CA ARG A 2 -59.76 53.03 18.81
C ARG A 2 -58.39 53.51 18.25
N LYS A 3 -57.39 53.99 19.01
CA LYS A 3 -56.92 53.93 20.42
C LYS A 3 -55.83 55.03 20.58
N SER A 4 -55.89 55.95 21.55
CA SER A 4 -55.06 56.06 22.79
C SER A 4 -53.55 55.79 22.63
N HIS A 5 -52.61 56.61 23.15
CA HIS A 5 -52.44 57.00 24.56
C HIS A 5 -51.62 58.32 24.73
N GLY A 6 -51.91 59.03 25.82
CA GLY A 6 -51.22 60.25 26.26
C GLY A 6 -49.97 60.03 27.13
N PRO A 7 -49.41 61.13 27.68
CA PRO A 7 -48.09 61.20 28.32
C PRO A 7 -48.16 61.14 29.87
N GLY A 8 -47.03 60.88 30.54
CA GLY A 8 -46.97 60.91 32.00
C GLY A 8 -45.58 60.71 32.63
N LEU A 9 -44.95 61.84 32.96
CA LEU A 9 -44.08 62.20 34.10
C LEU A 9 -43.48 61.12 35.05
N ALA A 10 -42.14 61.23 35.21
CA ALA A 10 -41.26 61.15 36.40
C ALA A 10 -41.37 60.01 37.44
N VAL A 11 -40.20 59.50 37.89
CA VAL A 11 -39.69 59.56 39.28
C VAL A 11 -38.24 59.01 39.32
N THR A 12 -37.37 59.74 40.02
CA THR A 12 -35.96 59.46 40.35
C THR A 12 -35.82 58.47 41.52
N LEU A 13 -34.81 57.59 41.51
CA LEU A 13 -34.14 56.92 42.64
C LEU A 13 -32.93 56.16 42.01
N GLY A 14 -31.67 56.17 42.45
CA GLY A 14 -31.03 56.45 43.72
C GLY A 14 -30.16 55.24 44.09
N LEU A 15 -28.82 55.40 44.08
CA LEU A 15 -27.78 54.51 44.66
C LEU A 15 -27.69 53.07 44.08
N THR A 16 -26.59 52.34 43.98
CA THR A 16 -25.34 52.27 44.76
C THR A 16 -24.38 51.38 43.97
N ALA A 17 -23.07 51.68 43.98
CA ALA A 17 -22.05 50.80 43.45
C ALA A 17 -21.94 49.54 44.33
N VAL A 18 -22.04 48.35 43.72
CA VAL A 18 -21.68 47.07 44.35
C VAL A 18 -20.42 46.58 43.66
N THR A 19 -19.28 46.78 44.31
CA THR A 19 -18.03 46.07 44.03
C THR A 19 -18.23 44.59 44.31
N ALA A 20 -18.26 43.78 43.25
CA ALA A 20 -18.24 42.33 43.36
C ALA A 20 -16.83 41.87 43.78
N ILE A 21 -16.74 41.28 44.97
CA ILE A 21 -15.54 40.61 45.47
C ILE A 21 -15.49 39.26 44.75
N ALA A 22 -14.48 39.05 43.91
CA ALA A 22 -14.23 37.77 43.27
C ALA A 22 -13.67 36.77 44.30
N SER A 23 -14.45 35.75 44.63
CA SER A 23 -13.95 34.57 45.33
C SER A 23 -13.20 33.68 44.34
N PRO A 24 -12.00 33.16 44.65
CA PRO A 24 -11.35 32.18 43.80
C PRO A 24 -12.11 30.84 43.89
N THR A 25 -12.66 30.40 42.75
CA THR A 25 -13.09 29.02 42.57
C THR A 25 -11.85 28.12 42.56
N ALA A 26 -11.76 27.22 43.55
CA ALA A 26 -10.79 26.15 43.53
C ALA A 26 -11.10 25.24 42.33
N VAL A 27 -10.24 25.28 41.32
CA VAL A 27 -10.25 24.30 40.23
C VAL A 27 -9.79 22.98 40.82
N ALA A 28 -10.71 22.03 40.97
CA ALA A 28 -10.37 20.66 41.27
C ALA A 28 -9.40 20.17 40.18
N GLY A 29 -8.17 19.86 40.58
CA GLY A 29 -7.15 19.31 39.70
C GLY A 29 -7.65 18.01 39.12
N THR A 30 -8.04 18.02 37.85
CA THR A 30 -8.06 16.83 37.03
C THR A 30 -6.63 16.33 36.95
N THR A 31 -6.34 15.24 37.67
CA THR A 31 -5.16 14.42 37.38
C THR A 31 -5.20 14.12 35.89
N PRO A 32 -4.14 14.43 35.12
CA PRO A 32 -4.02 13.89 33.78
C PRO A 32 -4.11 12.38 33.95
N GLY A 33 -5.13 11.76 33.35
CA GLY A 33 -5.11 10.34 33.16
C GLY A 33 -3.81 10.05 32.43
N THR A 34 -2.91 9.31 33.06
CA THR A 34 -1.86 8.59 32.35
C THR A 34 -2.56 7.79 31.27
N ALA A 35 -2.54 8.31 30.04
CA ALA A 35 -2.72 7.47 28.88
C ALA A 35 -1.74 6.33 29.08
N SER A 36 -2.27 5.10 29.14
CA SER A 36 -1.43 3.93 29.00
C SER A 36 -0.75 4.09 27.66
N ALA A 37 0.54 4.44 27.68
CA ALA A 37 1.40 4.20 26.53
C ALA A 37 1.32 2.68 26.32
N GLY A 38 0.52 2.26 25.35
CA GLY A 38 0.66 0.92 24.78
C GLY A 38 2.13 0.79 24.39
N THR A 39 2.73 -0.32 24.73
CA THR A 39 4.13 -0.67 24.45
C THR A 39 4.39 -0.63 22.94
N ALA A 40 4.64 0.55 22.39
CA ALA A 40 5.19 0.76 21.06
C ALA A 40 6.72 0.77 21.18
N ASP A 41 7.31 -0.38 21.50
CA ASP A 41 8.76 -0.40 21.78
C ASP A 41 9.65 -0.55 20.54
N THR A 42 9.11 -0.71 19.32
CA THR A 42 9.90 -0.52 18.10
C THR A 42 9.02 -0.21 16.89
N CYS A 43 9.18 0.97 16.29
CA CYS A 43 8.69 1.23 14.94
C CYS A 43 9.61 0.55 13.92
N PRO A 44 9.08 -0.05 12.85
CA PRO A 44 9.92 -0.54 11.77
C PRO A 44 10.73 0.61 11.18
N SER A 45 11.99 0.34 10.82
CA SER A 45 12.82 1.30 10.11
C SER A 45 12.40 1.40 8.63
N VAL A 46 11.97 0.27 8.06
CA VAL A 46 11.52 0.15 6.68
C VAL A 46 10.30 -0.76 6.57
N VAL A 47 9.34 -0.36 5.74
CA VAL A 47 8.16 -1.16 5.40
C VAL A 47 8.13 -1.41 3.88
N ALA A 48 8.03 -2.67 3.48
CA ALA A 48 7.67 -3.05 2.13
C ALA A 48 6.17 -2.79 1.93
N LEU A 49 5.82 -1.80 1.10
CA LEU A 49 4.46 -1.51 0.70
C LEU A 49 4.11 -2.34 -0.54
N VAL A 50 3.18 -3.26 -0.39
CA VAL A 50 2.96 -4.35 -1.36
C VAL A 50 1.60 -4.24 -2.04
N ALA A 51 1.53 -4.44 -3.35
CA ALA A 51 0.26 -4.50 -4.07
C ALA A 51 0.22 -5.68 -5.06
N ARG A 52 -0.76 -6.55 -4.85
CA ARG A 52 -0.98 -7.80 -5.58
C ARG A 52 -1.51 -7.60 -7.01
N GLY A 53 -1.44 -8.67 -7.81
CA GLY A 53 -1.99 -8.71 -9.15
C GLY A 53 -3.52 -8.76 -9.15
N SER A 54 -4.12 -8.62 -10.34
CA SER A 54 -5.56 -8.75 -10.49
C SER A 54 -6.05 -10.13 -10.03
N GLU A 55 -7.17 -10.15 -9.34
CA GLU A 55 -7.87 -11.31 -8.79
C GLU A 55 -7.09 -12.14 -7.74
N GLU A 56 -5.84 -11.80 -7.40
CA GLU A 56 -5.08 -12.43 -6.33
C GLU A 56 -5.59 -12.00 -4.94
N ASN A 57 -6.81 -12.40 -4.58
CA ASN A 57 -7.50 -11.93 -3.38
C ASN A 57 -7.38 -12.87 -2.18
N ASP A 58 -6.61 -13.95 -2.30
CA ASP A 58 -6.35 -14.86 -1.20
C ASP A 58 -5.57 -14.16 -0.07
N VAL A 59 -5.97 -14.47 1.17
CA VAL A 59 -5.36 -13.91 2.38
C VAL A 59 -4.58 -15.02 3.08
N TYR A 60 -3.27 -14.83 3.21
CA TYR A 60 -2.36 -15.79 3.84
C TYR A 60 -2.30 -15.65 5.36
N ALA A 61 -2.80 -14.52 5.87
CA ALA A 61 -2.78 -14.05 7.25
C ALA A 61 -1.35 -14.02 7.88
N PRO A 62 -1.14 -13.17 8.90
CA PRO A 62 0.08 -13.22 9.69
C PRO A 62 0.21 -14.60 10.36
N SER A 63 1.15 -15.41 9.88
CA SER A 63 1.51 -16.70 10.48
C SER A 63 2.68 -16.52 11.43
N PRO A 64 2.80 -17.31 12.53
CA PRO A 64 4.03 -17.34 13.33
C PRO A 64 5.30 -17.60 12.51
N ALA A 65 5.18 -18.27 11.35
CA ALA A 65 6.30 -18.53 10.45
C ALA A 65 6.70 -17.32 9.59
N ASN A 66 5.76 -16.41 9.29
CA ASN A 66 5.93 -15.30 8.34
C ASN A 66 5.53 -13.95 8.96
N GLY A 67 5.59 -13.79 10.29
CA GLY A 67 4.96 -12.69 11.05
C GLY A 67 5.47 -11.26 10.76
N HIS A 68 6.13 -11.07 9.62
CA HIS A 68 6.46 -9.79 9.02
C HIS A 68 5.38 -9.25 8.07
N SER A 69 4.41 -10.06 7.59
CA SER A 69 3.34 -9.61 6.66
C SER A 69 1.96 -9.50 7.30
N ASN A 70 1.13 -8.57 6.82
CA ASN A 70 -0.31 -8.49 7.11
C ASN A 70 -1.16 -9.48 6.28
N GLY A 71 -0.57 -10.23 5.35
CA GLY A 71 -1.18 -11.38 4.67
C GLY A 71 -1.97 -11.08 3.39
N TYR A 72 -1.99 -9.84 2.91
CA TYR A 72 -2.73 -9.41 1.71
C TYR A 72 -1.86 -9.33 0.44
N GLU A 73 -0.66 -9.93 0.45
CA GLU A 73 0.29 -9.82 -0.66
C GLU A 73 -0.15 -10.54 -1.95
N GLY A 74 -1.09 -11.48 -1.88
CA GLY A 74 -1.47 -12.34 -3.01
C GLY A 74 -0.46 -13.45 -3.30
N GLU A 75 -0.87 -14.47 -4.04
CA GLU A 75 -0.10 -15.71 -4.26
C GLU A 75 1.29 -15.45 -4.86
N THR A 76 1.38 -14.63 -5.92
CA THR A 76 2.65 -14.38 -6.61
C THR A 76 3.66 -13.68 -5.71
N LEU A 77 3.24 -12.64 -5.00
CA LEU A 77 4.13 -11.92 -4.08
C LEU A 77 4.40 -12.73 -2.81
N HIS A 78 3.48 -13.60 -2.39
CA HIS A 78 3.72 -14.57 -1.32
C HIS A 78 4.84 -15.54 -1.70
N ARG A 79 4.82 -16.10 -2.92
CA ARG A 79 5.91 -16.94 -3.45
C ARG A 79 7.23 -16.19 -3.49
N PHE A 80 7.21 -14.95 -3.98
CA PHE A 80 8.40 -14.09 -4.01
C PHE A 80 8.97 -13.87 -2.61
N LEU A 81 8.14 -13.47 -1.64
CA LEU A 81 8.57 -13.21 -0.26
C LEU A 81 9.06 -14.48 0.44
N THR A 82 8.43 -15.63 0.17
CA THR A 82 8.87 -16.95 0.63
C THR A 82 10.27 -17.27 0.10
N TYR A 83 10.48 -17.15 -1.22
CA TYR A 83 11.78 -17.35 -1.84
C TYR A 83 12.83 -16.37 -1.30
N ALA A 84 12.51 -15.08 -1.26
CA ALA A 84 13.41 -14.03 -0.80
C ALA A 84 13.88 -14.29 0.64
N THR A 85 12.97 -14.68 1.53
CA THR A 85 13.30 -15.04 2.92
C THR A 85 14.16 -16.30 2.99
N ALA A 86 13.90 -17.30 2.13
CA ALA A 86 14.71 -18.52 2.07
C ALA A 86 16.17 -18.25 1.66
N VAL A 87 16.40 -17.32 0.73
CA VAL A 87 17.76 -16.96 0.27
C VAL A 87 18.39 -15.81 1.07
N HIS A 88 17.60 -15.06 1.84
CA HIS A 88 18.01 -14.01 2.77
C HIS A 88 17.35 -14.21 4.14
N PRO A 89 17.85 -15.11 5.00
CA PRO A 89 17.17 -15.45 6.27
C PRO A 89 17.01 -14.31 7.28
N ASP A 90 17.79 -13.23 7.14
CA ASP A 90 17.76 -12.02 7.97
C ASP A 90 16.90 -10.90 7.37
N LEU A 91 16.13 -11.17 6.30
CA LEU A 91 15.41 -10.17 5.50
C LEU A 91 14.47 -9.27 6.32
N PHE A 92 13.85 -9.81 7.37
CA PHE A 92 12.92 -9.10 8.23
C PHE A 92 13.39 -8.94 9.69
N GLY A 93 14.69 -9.19 9.93
CA GLY A 93 15.27 -9.15 11.27
C GLY A 93 15.25 -10.50 11.99
N SER A 94 15.89 -10.55 13.15
CA SER A 94 16.00 -11.74 14.01
C SER A 94 15.05 -11.74 15.20
N ASP A 95 14.37 -10.61 15.43
CA ASP A 95 13.45 -10.46 16.55
C ASP A 95 12.12 -11.10 16.17
N GLU A 96 11.59 -11.97 17.05
CA GLU A 96 10.27 -12.56 16.82
C GLU A 96 9.23 -11.45 16.72
N PRO A 97 8.37 -11.45 15.69
CA PRO A 97 7.32 -10.45 15.56
C PRO A 97 6.44 -10.46 16.80
N THR A 98 6.35 -9.31 17.47
CA THR A 98 5.67 -9.17 18.75
C THR A 98 4.15 -9.09 18.63
N GLY A 99 3.60 -9.06 17.40
CA GLY A 99 2.17 -8.91 17.13
C GLY A 99 1.71 -9.63 15.86
N GLN A 100 0.39 -9.86 15.75
CA GLN A 100 -0.24 -10.51 14.60
C GLN A 100 -0.83 -9.50 13.59
N GLY A 101 -0.26 -8.30 13.46
CA GLY A 101 -0.75 -7.35 12.47
C GLY A 101 -0.10 -5.96 12.56
N PRO A 102 -0.47 -5.06 11.63
CA PRO A 102 0.08 -3.70 11.58
C PRO A 102 -0.18 -2.89 12.85
N GLU A 103 -1.22 -3.22 13.62
CA GLU A 103 -1.58 -2.54 14.87
C GLU A 103 -0.89 -3.10 16.12
N GLU A 104 -0.37 -4.33 16.07
CA GLU A 104 0.22 -5.02 17.23
C GLU A 104 1.77 -5.03 17.21
N GLY A 105 2.36 -4.31 16.27
CA GLY A 105 3.81 -4.18 16.11
C GLY A 105 4.36 -5.17 15.10
N LEU A 106 4.79 -4.63 13.95
CA LEU A 106 5.60 -5.37 12.99
C LEU A 106 7.07 -5.28 13.45
N GLY A 107 7.88 -6.31 13.19
CA GLY A 107 9.30 -6.32 13.56
C GLY A 107 10.11 -5.16 12.94
N GLU A 108 11.45 -5.19 13.10
CA GLU A 108 12.36 -4.13 12.59
C GLU A 108 12.09 -3.73 11.13
N ARG A 109 11.69 -4.71 10.30
CA ARG A 109 11.29 -4.57 8.90
C ARG A 109 10.01 -5.37 8.67
N ALA A 110 9.12 -4.85 7.84
CA ALA A 110 7.79 -5.42 7.68
C ALA A 110 7.23 -5.35 6.26
N VAL A 111 6.17 -6.10 6.02
CA VAL A 111 5.37 -6.14 4.80
C VAL A 111 3.97 -5.62 5.12
N LEU A 112 3.61 -4.52 4.48
CA LEU A 112 2.28 -3.92 4.51
C LEU A 112 1.67 -4.04 3.12
N ALA A 113 0.90 -5.10 2.89
CA ALA A 113 0.20 -5.31 1.63
C ALA A 113 -1.15 -4.59 1.63
N LEU A 114 -1.49 -3.97 0.50
CA LEU A 114 -2.76 -3.27 0.31
C LEU A 114 -3.93 -4.24 0.49
N ASP A 115 -4.76 -3.99 1.50
CA ASP A 115 -5.95 -4.81 1.76
C ASP A 115 -7.08 -4.53 0.74
N ALA A 116 -8.17 -5.29 0.84
CA ALA A 116 -9.29 -5.19 -0.09
C ALA A 116 -10.05 -3.85 -0.03
N ASP A 117 -10.04 -3.14 1.11
CA ASP A 117 -10.72 -1.85 1.28
C ASP A 117 -9.92 -0.71 0.64
N HIS A 118 -8.60 -0.87 0.58
CA HIS A 118 -7.69 0.07 -0.06
C HIS A 118 -7.47 -0.25 -1.54
N TYR A 119 -7.39 -1.53 -1.89
CA TYR A 119 -7.16 -2.00 -3.25
C TYR A 119 -7.84 -3.37 -3.45
N PRO A 120 -8.98 -3.42 -4.16
CA PRO A 120 -9.74 -4.67 -4.31
C PRO A 120 -9.11 -5.63 -5.33
N ALA A 121 -8.06 -5.21 -6.05
CA ALA A 121 -7.35 -5.99 -7.05
C ALA A 121 -8.31 -6.72 -8.01
N ARG A 122 -9.28 -5.99 -8.59
CA ARG A 122 -10.25 -6.56 -9.53
C ARG A 122 -9.87 -6.25 -10.96
N PHE A 123 -10.11 -7.19 -11.85
CA PHE A 123 -10.02 -6.95 -13.29
C PHE A 123 -11.32 -6.30 -13.76
N PRO A 124 -11.32 -5.02 -14.20
CA PRO A 124 -12.51 -4.44 -14.83
C PRO A 124 -12.70 -5.07 -16.22
N VAL A 125 -13.38 -6.21 -16.29
CA VAL A 125 -14.02 -6.64 -17.53
C VAL A 125 -15.33 -5.85 -17.70
N GLY A 126 -15.61 -5.40 -18.92
CA GLY A 126 -16.90 -4.81 -19.29
C GLY A 126 -18.07 -5.77 -19.02
N GLU A 127 -19.29 -5.31 -19.25
CA GLU A 127 -20.50 -6.08 -18.91
C GLU A 127 -20.46 -7.52 -19.47
N PRO A 128 -21.01 -8.50 -18.75
CA PRO A 128 -21.03 -9.89 -19.19
C PRO A 128 -21.67 -10.01 -20.58
N GLY A 129 -20.89 -10.41 -21.59
CA GLY A 129 -21.38 -10.67 -22.95
C GLY A 129 -20.62 -9.96 -24.07
N GLU A 130 -19.69 -9.06 -23.76
CA GLU A 130 -18.87 -8.39 -24.77
C GLU A 130 -17.53 -9.13 -24.93
N VAL A 131 -17.39 -9.90 -26.02
CA VAL A 131 -16.12 -10.53 -26.40
C VAL A 131 -15.21 -9.42 -26.94
N PRO A 132 -14.09 -9.08 -26.29
CA PRO A 132 -13.21 -8.03 -26.79
C PRO A 132 -12.59 -8.48 -28.11
N ASP A 133 -12.54 -7.58 -29.10
CA ASP A 133 -11.82 -7.80 -30.36
C ASP A 133 -10.36 -8.23 -30.06
N PRO A 134 -9.80 -9.27 -30.71
CA PRO A 134 -8.40 -9.65 -30.60
C PRO A 134 -7.40 -8.49 -30.76
N ALA A 135 -7.72 -7.47 -31.59
CA ALA A 135 -6.90 -6.26 -31.70
C ALA A 135 -6.99 -5.35 -30.45
N THR A 136 -8.15 -5.35 -29.77
CA THR A 136 -8.39 -4.69 -28.48
C THR A 136 -7.78 -5.47 -27.31
N LEU A 137 -7.61 -6.79 -27.40
CA LEU A 137 -6.82 -7.59 -26.45
C LEU A 137 -5.32 -7.37 -26.65
N ALA A 138 -4.87 -7.33 -27.92
CA ALA A 138 -3.46 -7.08 -28.26
C ALA A 138 -3.01 -5.63 -27.96
N GLY A 139 -3.91 -4.64 -28.07
CA GLY A 139 -3.68 -3.25 -27.63
C GLY A 139 -4.19 -2.95 -26.22
N GLY A 140 -4.76 -3.95 -25.55
CA GLY A 140 -5.62 -3.78 -24.38
C GLY A 140 -4.90 -3.54 -23.08
N VAL A 141 -3.64 -3.94 -22.96
CA VAL A 141 -2.88 -3.79 -21.69
C VAL A 141 -2.72 -2.30 -21.33
N GLY A 142 -2.50 -1.41 -22.30
CA GLY A 142 -2.44 0.04 -22.05
C GLY A 142 -3.79 0.67 -21.67
N MET A 143 -4.88 0.26 -22.34
CA MET A 143 -6.24 0.77 -22.07
C MET A 143 -6.87 0.18 -20.79
N PHE A 144 -6.51 -1.04 -20.44
CA PHE A 144 -6.83 -1.72 -19.18
C PHE A 144 -6.28 -0.93 -17.98
N ILE A 145 -5.13 -0.27 -18.15
CA ILE A 145 -4.37 0.40 -17.10
C ILE A 145 -4.70 1.88 -16.97
N ASP A 146 -4.92 2.60 -18.08
CA ASP A 146 -5.34 4.01 -18.05
C ASP A 146 -6.68 4.21 -17.32
N SER A 147 -7.57 3.22 -17.37
CA SER A 147 -8.87 3.21 -16.67
C SER A 147 -8.73 3.02 -15.15
N MET A 148 -7.66 2.35 -14.69
CA MET A 148 -7.43 2.05 -13.27
C MET A 148 -6.51 3.06 -12.57
N ALA A 149 -5.51 3.60 -13.28
CA ALA A 149 -4.53 4.54 -12.76
C ALA A 149 -5.15 5.88 -12.32
N GLN A 150 -6.30 6.26 -12.89
CA GLN A 150 -6.99 7.51 -12.56
C GLN A 150 -7.84 7.43 -11.28
N GLY A 151 -7.96 6.25 -10.65
CA GLY A 151 -8.98 5.99 -9.62
C GLY A 151 -8.52 5.68 -8.19
N LEU A 152 -7.24 5.41 -7.90
CA LEU A 152 -6.90 4.78 -6.60
C LEU A 152 -5.95 5.59 -5.70
N PRO A 153 -6.50 6.40 -4.77
CA PRO A 153 -5.78 6.91 -3.61
C PRO A 153 -5.64 5.87 -2.47
N GLY A 154 -5.94 4.59 -2.74
CA GLY A 154 -5.99 3.52 -1.74
C GLY A 154 -4.69 3.34 -0.96
N GLY A 155 -3.56 3.21 -1.67
CA GLY A 155 -2.25 3.08 -1.02
C GLY A 155 -1.88 4.28 -0.17
N VAL A 156 -2.27 5.50 -0.58
CA VAL A 156 -2.02 6.73 0.19
C VAL A 156 -2.78 6.67 1.52
N ARG A 157 -4.08 6.32 1.48
CA ARG A 157 -4.90 6.18 2.69
C ARG A 157 -4.39 5.09 3.62
N MET A 158 -3.93 3.96 3.08
CA MET A 158 -3.42 2.87 3.92
C MET A 158 -2.16 3.27 4.66
N VAL A 159 -1.23 3.97 4.01
CA VAL A 159 -0.04 4.52 4.66
C VAL A 159 -0.44 5.53 5.75
N GLU A 160 -1.37 6.43 5.47
CA GLU A 160 -1.85 7.41 6.46
C GLU A 160 -2.51 6.73 7.67
N GLN A 161 -3.35 5.72 7.43
CA GLN A 161 -4.00 4.95 8.48
C GLN A 161 -2.96 4.20 9.33
N TYR A 162 -2.00 3.54 8.69
CA TYR A 162 -0.92 2.82 9.35
C TYR A 162 -0.07 3.75 10.24
N GLU A 163 0.40 4.88 9.69
CA GLU A 163 1.20 5.85 10.45
C GLU A 163 0.38 6.49 11.57
N SER A 164 -0.91 6.75 11.34
CA SER A 164 -1.81 7.31 12.34
C SER A 164 -2.12 6.34 13.48
N SER A 165 -2.33 5.05 13.19
CA SER A 165 -2.70 4.06 14.21
C SER A 165 -1.51 3.62 15.05
N THR A 166 -0.34 3.54 14.43
CA THR A 166 0.90 3.08 15.09
C THR A 166 1.73 4.23 15.68
N GLY A 167 1.58 5.45 15.17
CA GLY A 167 2.49 6.57 15.46
C GLY A 167 3.86 6.44 14.78
N CYS A 168 4.07 5.39 13.99
CA CYS A 168 5.32 5.13 13.29
C CYS A 168 5.43 5.92 11.98
N ARG A 169 6.67 6.15 11.54
CA ARG A 169 6.95 6.87 10.30
C ARG A 169 8.18 6.28 9.58
N PRO A 170 8.07 5.06 9.02
CA PRO A 170 9.19 4.34 8.42
C PRO A 170 9.59 4.93 7.06
N ASP A 171 10.72 4.48 6.52
CA ASP A 171 10.94 4.51 5.07
C ASP A 171 10.17 3.36 4.40
N TYR A 172 10.01 3.43 3.08
CA TYR A 172 9.27 2.43 2.32
C TYR A 172 10.07 1.87 1.15
N VAL A 173 9.79 0.61 0.83
CA VAL A 173 10.14 -0.06 -0.43
C VAL A 173 8.86 -0.47 -1.12
N GLY A 174 8.68 -0.16 -2.40
CA GLY A 174 7.52 -0.65 -3.14
C GLY A 174 7.73 -2.07 -3.68
N LEU A 175 6.72 -2.91 -3.59
CA LEU A 175 6.71 -4.23 -4.21
C LEU A 175 5.37 -4.45 -4.93
N GLY A 176 5.39 -4.43 -6.25
CA GLY A 176 4.18 -4.53 -7.06
C GLY A 176 4.22 -5.70 -8.03
N TYR A 177 3.09 -6.36 -8.23
CA TYR A 177 2.91 -7.35 -9.30
C TYR A 177 1.76 -6.95 -10.23
N SER A 178 1.99 -7.00 -11.54
CA SER A 178 0.96 -6.75 -12.55
C SER A 178 0.21 -5.43 -12.33
N GLN A 179 -1.13 -5.45 -12.20
CA GLN A 179 -1.98 -4.30 -11.86
C GLN A 179 -1.53 -3.55 -10.59
N GLY A 180 -0.96 -4.27 -9.60
CA GLY A 180 -0.49 -3.68 -8.35
C GLY A 180 0.60 -2.63 -8.52
N VAL A 181 1.39 -2.71 -9.61
CA VAL A 181 2.37 -1.68 -9.94
C VAL A 181 1.72 -0.31 -10.18
N ALA A 182 0.59 -0.28 -10.90
CA ALA A 182 -0.17 0.95 -11.11
C ALA A 182 -0.84 1.44 -9.81
N ALA A 183 -1.33 0.50 -8.98
CA ALA A 183 -1.97 0.83 -7.70
C ALA A 183 -1.00 1.49 -6.69
N LEU A 184 0.29 1.16 -6.75
CA LEU A 184 1.32 1.77 -5.90
C LEU A 184 1.79 3.14 -6.39
N ALA A 185 1.65 3.46 -7.68
CA ALA A 185 2.24 4.66 -8.25
C ALA A 185 1.89 5.96 -7.48
N PRO A 186 0.63 6.26 -7.11
CA PRO A 186 0.30 7.49 -6.40
C PRO A 186 1.00 7.62 -5.03
N VAL A 187 1.01 6.54 -4.25
CA VAL A 187 1.65 6.53 -2.91
C VAL A 187 3.17 6.54 -3.03
N GLN A 188 3.74 5.86 -4.04
CA GLN A 188 5.16 5.90 -4.31
C GLN A 188 5.64 7.28 -4.73
N HIS A 189 4.93 8.00 -5.60
CA HIS A 189 5.27 9.38 -5.95
C HIS A 189 5.26 10.30 -4.73
N ARG A 190 4.24 10.16 -3.86
CA ARG A 190 4.19 10.92 -2.60
C ARG A 190 5.41 10.59 -1.72
N LEU A 191 5.65 9.32 -1.43
CA LEU A 191 6.75 8.88 -0.57
C LEU A 191 8.11 9.28 -1.13
N ALA A 192 8.29 9.22 -2.46
CA ALA A 192 9.48 9.70 -3.14
C ALA A 192 9.66 11.22 -2.97
N SER A 193 8.59 12.00 -3.11
CA SER A 193 8.64 13.46 -2.87
C SER A 193 8.97 13.83 -1.42
N GLU A 194 8.65 12.95 -0.48
CA GLU A 194 8.97 13.08 0.95
C GLU A 194 10.39 12.58 1.28
N GLY A 195 11.11 11.98 0.32
CA GLY A 195 12.42 11.36 0.53
C GLY A 195 12.37 10.04 1.30
N ARG A 196 11.21 9.39 1.35
CA ARG A 196 10.90 8.19 2.16
C ARG A 196 10.70 6.93 1.33
N LEU A 197 10.87 6.98 0.00
CA LEU A 197 10.85 5.80 -0.86
C LEU A 197 12.29 5.40 -1.20
N ARG A 198 12.76 4.27 -0.64
CA ARG A 198 14.11 3.75 -0.86
C ARG A 198 14.30 3.14 -2.24
N GLY A 199 13.24 2.57 -2.81
CA GLY A 199 13.27 1.89 -4.10
C GLY A 199 11.98 1.13 -4.38
N ALA A 200 11.93 0.45 -5.52
CA ALA A 200 10.84 -0.46 -5.85
C ALA A 200 11.31 -1.70 -6.61
N VAL A 201 10.61 -2.81 -6.37
CA VAL A 201 10.71 -4.05 -7.16
C VAL A 201 9.35 -4.33 -7.79
N TYR A 202 9.33 -4.52 -9.11
CA TYR A 202 8.11 -4.82 -9.85
C TYR A 202 8.23 -6.14 -10.61
N LEU A 203 7.25 -7.00 -10.44
CA LEU A 203 7.11 -8.27 -11.16
C LEU A 203 5.98 -8.13 -12.19
N GLY A 204 6.14 -8.69 -13.39
CA GLY A 204 5.09 -8.62 -14.42
C GLY A 204 4.64 -7.18 -14.72
N ASN A 205 5.57 -6.23 -14.65
CA ASN A 205 5.26 -4.80 -14.72
C ASN A 205 4.70 -4.43 -16.11
N PRO A 206 3.44 -4.01 -16.23
CA PRO A 206 2.90 -3.64 -17.55
C PRO A 206 3.56 -2.39 -18.15
N PHE A 207 4.28 -1.62 -17.34
CA PHE A 207 5.05 -0.45 -17.77
C PHE A 207 6.53 -0.78 -18.03
N HIS A 208 6.90 -2.06 -18.09
CA HIS A 208 8.30 -2.49 -18.23
C HIS A 208 9.02 -1.83 -19.43
N ARG A 209 8.32 -1.63 -20.54
CA ARG A 209 8.85 -0.99 -21.76
C ARG A 209 8.69 0.53 -21.79
N VAL A 210 7.95 1.11 -20.86
CA VAL A 210 7.67 2.56 -20.74
C VAL A 210 7.84 3.01 -19.29
N PRO A 211 9.00 2.77 -18.66
CA PRO A 211 9.17 2.97 -17.22
C PRO A 211 8.90 4.41 -16.77
N ASP A 212 9.12 5.41 -17.64
CA ASP A 212 8.87 6.82 -17.34
C ASP A 212 7.38 7.16 -17.09
N LEU A 213 6.44 6.31 -17.55
CA LEU A 213 5.01 6.56 -17.39
C LEU A 213 4.58 6.60 -15.91
N ILE A 214 5.21 5.76 -15.08
CA ILE A 214 4.98 5.71 -13.64
C ILE A 214 6.24 6.02 -12.81
N GLY A 215 7.42 6.05 -13.45
CA GLY A 215 8.71 6.34 -12.82
C GLY A 215 9.17 7.80 -12.94
N GLY A 216 8.41 8.66 -13.62
CA GLY A 216 8.77 10.07 -13.82
C GLY A 216 8.70 10.96 -12.56
N GLY A 217 9.01 12.25 -12.73
CA GLY A 217 8.86 13.25 -11.66
C GLY A 217 9.63 12.89 -10.39
N ALA A 218 8.94 12.85 -9.24
CA ALA A 218 9.54 12.51 -7.94
C ALA A 218 10.18 11.11 -7.89
N MET A 219 9.79 10.20 -8.77
CA MET A 219 10.36 8.85 -8.82
C MET A 219 11.61 8.74 -9.71
N SER A 220 11.99 9.80 -10.44
CA SER A 220 13.08 9.74 -11.44
C SER A 220 14.46 9.35 -10.86
N THR A 221 14.65 9.55 -9.56
CA THR A 221 15.90 9.21 -8.84
C THR A 221 15.75 7.99 -7.94
N VAL A 222 14.56 7.39 -7.87
CA VAL A 222 14.29 6.23 -7.05
C VAL A 222 14.77 4.99 -7.80
N PRO A 223 15.59 4.11 -7.19
CA PRO A 223 16.01 2.88 -7.84
C PRO A 223 14.81 1.95 -8.04
N VAL A 224 14.60 1.51 -9.28
CA VAL A 224 13.53 0.57 -9.64
C VAL A 224 14.14 -0.64 -10.33
N HIS A 225 13.80 -1.83 -9.83
CA HIS A 225 14.08 -3.09 -10.50
C HIS A 225 12.77 -3.67 -11.03
N SER A 226 12.72 -3.97 -12.33
CA SER A 226 11.54 -4.55 -12.97
C SER A 226 11.91 -5.88 -13.61
N TYR A 227 11.32 -6.96 -13.13
CA TYR A 227 11.50 -8.30 -13.64
C TYR A 227 10.27 -8.71 -14.46
N CYS A 228 10.53 -9.09 -15.72
CA CYS A 228 9.56 -9.67 -16.64
C CYS A 228 10.05 -11.08 -16.98
N VAL A 229 9.24 -12.10 -16.69
CA VAL A 229 9.57 -13.47 -17.11
C VAL A 229 9.38 -13.60 -18.62
N ASP A 230 10.18 -14.47 -19.24
CA ASP A 230 10.10 -14.69 -20.69
C ASP A 230 8.68 -15.10 -21.11
N ASP A 231 8.24 -14.57 -22.26
CA ASP A 231 6.92 -14.80 -22.84
C ASP A 231 5.72 -14.28 -22.01
N ASP A 232 5.94 -13.48 -20.95
CA ASP A 232 4.87 -12.77 -20.24
C ASP A 232 4.33 -11.61 -21.07
N PHE A 233 3.12 -11.78 -21.62
CA PHE A 233 2.46 -10.80 -22.47
C PHE A 233 2.17 -9.45 -21.77
N VAL A 234 2.04 -9.42 -20.45
CA VAL A 234 1.72 -8.20 -19.71
C VAL A 234 2.88 -7.21 -19.75
N CYS A 235 4.12 -7.69 -19.59
CA CYS A 235 5.32 -6.86 -19.56
C CYS A 235 6.18 -6.95 -20.83
N ASP A 236 6.01 -7.99 -21.65
CA ASP A 236 6.55 -8.16 -22.98
C ASP A 236 5.43 -8.44 -24.00
N PRO A 237 4.73 -7.40 -24.49
CA PRO A 237 3.72 -7.54 -25.53
C PRO A 237 4.38 -7.72 -26.90
N GLY A 238 4.90 -8.92 -27.15
CA GLY A 238 5.39 -9.37 -28.46
C GLY A 238 4.39 -10.30 -29.14
N PRO A 239 4.45 -10.48 -30.49
CA PRO A 239 3.55 -11.39 -31.21
C PRO A 239 3.61 -12.84 -30.69
N ARG A 240 4.78 -13.26 -30.20
CA ARG A 240 4.99 -14.58 -29.59
C ARG A 240 4.28 -14.68 -28.24
N SER A 241 4.54 -13.77 -27.31
CA SER A 241 3.90 -13.72 -25.99
C SER A 241 2.37 -13.63 -26.10
N ALA A 242 1.88 -12.82 -27.05
CA ALA A 242 0.44 -12.69 -27.33
C ALA A 242 -0.17 -14.01 -27.81
N LEU A 243 0.51 -14.73 -28.70
CA LEU A 243 0.05 -16.03 -29.19
C LEU A 243 0.02 -17.07 -28.07
N LEU A 244 1.06 -17.11 -27.22
CA LEU A 244 1.13 -18.04 -26.10
C LEU A 244 0.07 -17.74 -25.04
N ALA A 245 -0.16 -16.47 -24.72
CA ALA A 245 -1.21 -16.06 -23.76
C ALA A 245 -2.63 -16.45 -24.23
N VAL A 246 -2.91 -16.43 -25.53
CA VAL A 246 -4.22 -16.86 -26.08
C VAL A 246 -4.36 -18.39 -26.14
N GLN A 247 -3.25 -19.12 -26.16
CA GLN A 247 -3.26 -20.58 -26.20
C GLN A 247 -3.36 -21.22 -24.81
N ASP A 248 -3.17 -20.44 -23.75
CA ASP A 248 -3.29 -20.92 -22.39
C ASP A 248 -4.75 -20.90 -21.96
N ASP A 249 -5.34 -22.09 -21.84
CA ASP A 249 -6.73 -22.28 -21.41
C ASP A 249 -6.86 -22.42 -19.88
N GLU A 250 -5.75 -22.47 -19.13
CA GLU A 250 -5.70 -22.84 -17.71
C GLU A 250 -5.15 -21.73 -16.77
N GLY A 251 -4.66 -20.60 -17.30
CA GLY A 251 -4.19 -19.45 -16.51
C GLY A 251 -3.69 -18.26 -17.35
N ALA A 252 -3.00 -17.31 -16.74
CA ALA A 252 -2.35 -16.20 -17.47
C ALA A 252 -0.97 -16.60 -18.07
N GLY A 253 -0.70 -17.91 -18.18
CA GLY A 253 0.53 -18.47 -18.73
C GLY A 253 1.77 -18.04 -17.97
N ALA A 254 2.77 -17.56 -18.72
CA ALA A 254 4.03 -17.08 -18.14
C ALA A 254 3.79 -16.01 -17.06
N HIS A 255 2.72 -15.22 -17.18
CA HIS A 255 2.39 -14.19 -16.20
C HIS A 255 2.15 -14.76 -14.79
N ASP A 256 1.57 -15.95 -14.63
CA ASP A 256 1.32 -16.56 -13.30
C ASP A 256 2.49 -17.42 -12.79
N SER A 257 3.61 -17.47 -13.53
CA SER A 257 4.71 -18.42 -13.28
C SER A 257 5.80 -17.90 -12.34
N TYR A 258 5.80 -16.61 -12.00
CA TYR A 258 6.83 -15.99 -11.16
C TYR A 258 7.04 -16.77 -9.85
N PHE A 259 8.28 -17.20 -9.61
CA PHE A 259 8.71 -17.89 -8.39
C PHE A 259 7.97 -19.20 -8.06
N ALA A 260 7.17 -19.77 -8.97
CA ALA A 260 6.41 -21.01 -8.72
C ALA A 260 7.32 -22.19 -8.32
N GLY A 261 8.45 -22.36 -9.01
CA GLY A 261 9.48 -23.33 -8.65
C GLY A 261 10.34 -22.87 -7.47
N ALA A 262 10.84 -21.63 -7.55
CA ALA A 262 11.79 -21.07 -6.60
C ALA A 262 11.27 -20.99 -5.15
N ALA A 263 9.97 -20.76 -4.96
CA ALA A 263 9.36 -20.74 -3.63
C ALA A 263 9.32 -22.13 -2.97
N THR A 264 9.27 -23.20 -3.78
CA THR A 264 9.25 -24.59 -3.29
C THR A 264 10.67 -25.13 -3.13
N ASP A 265 11.54 -24.86 -4.11
CA ASP A 265 12.94 -25.24 -4.12
C ASP A 265 13.79 -24.05 -4.61
N PRO A 266 14.42 -23.29 -3.69
CA PRO A 266 15.24 -22.14 -4.04
C PRO A 266 16.39 -22.42 -5.01
N SER A 267 16.81 -23.69 -5.16
CA SER A 267 17.85 -24.07 -6.12
C SER A 267 17.38 -24.05 -7.58
N THR A 268 16.07 -24.03 -7.81
CA THR A 268 15.46 -23.92 -9.15
C THR A 268 15.39 -22.48 -9.66
N ALA A 269 15.68 -21.50 -8.81
CA ALA A 269 15.55 -20.10 -9.16
C ALA A 269 16.47 -19.70 -10.32
N GLY A 270 15.90 -19.01 -11.30
CA GLY A 270 16.64 -18.39 -12.39
C GLY A 270 17.49 -17.20 -11.92
N VAL A 271 18.39 -16.73 -12.80
CA VAL A 271 19.26 -15.57 -12.52
C VAL A 271 18.45 -14.32 -12.21
N GLN A 272 17.34 -14.08 -12.92
CA GLN A 272 16.50 -12.90 -12.72
C GLN A 272 15.67 -12.98 -11.44
N GLU A 273 15.16 -14.17 -11.09
CA GLU A 273 14.48 -14.41 -9.81
C GLU A 273 15.42 -14.13 -8.63
N ARG A 274 16.65 -14.66 -8.71
CA ARG A 274 17.70 -14.37 -7.72
C ARG A 274 18.03 -12.87 -7.66
N ALA A 275 18.19 -12.21 -8.79
CA ALA A 275 18.47 -10.77 -8.85
C ALA A 275 17.36 -9.93 -8.20
N ALA A 276 16.08 -10.25 -8.45
CA ALA A 276 14.96 -9.56 -7.84
C ALA A 276 14.96 -9.69 -6.31
N ALA A 277 15.23 -10.89 -5.79
CA ALA A 277 15.35 -11.12 -4.34
C ALA A 277 16.56 -10.37 -3.73
N ASP A 278 17.72 -10.39 -4.39
CA ASP A 278 18.91 -9.68 -3.93
C ASP A 278 18.71 -8.15 -3.92
N VAL A 279 18.04 -7.60 -4.94
CA VAL A 279 17.70 -6.16 -4.99
C VAL A 279 16.72 -5.81 -3.88
N PHE A 280 15.63 -6.58 -3.71
CA PHE A 280 14.67 -6.33 -2.64
C PHE A 280 15.34 -6.34 -1.26
N ALA A 281 16.20 -7.34 -1.02
CA ALA A 281 16.94 -7.47 0.22
C ALA A 281 17.93 -6.30 0.45
N GLY A 282 18.48 -5.71 -0.60
CA GLY A 282 19.32 -4.51 -0.51
C GLY A 282 18.54 -3.22 -0.27
N LEU A 283 17.26 -3.16 -0.68
CA LEU A 283 16.40 -1.98 -0.48
C LEU A 283 15.77 -1.94 0.92
N ILE A 284 15.43 -3.11 1.47
CA ILE A 284 14.73 -3.20 2.76
C ILE A 284 15.66 -3.18 3.97
N ARG A 285 16.94 -3.53 3.80
CA ARG A 285 18.00 -3.39 4.81
C ARG A 285 18.51 -1.94 4.84
#